data_AF-C9MS34-F1
#
_entry.id   AF-C9MS34-F1
#
_cell.length_a   1.000
_cell.length_b   1.000
_cell.length_c   1.000
_cell.angle_alpha   90.00
_cell.angle_beta   90.00
_cell.angle_gamma   90.00
#
_symmetry.space_group_name_H-M   'P 1'
#
loop_
_entity.id
_entity.type
_entity.pdbx_description
1 polymer ?
#
loop_
_entity_poly.entity_id
_entity_poly.type
_entity_poly.pdbx_seq_one_letter_code
_entity_poly.pdbx_strand_id
1 'polypeptide(L)'
;MKPLIFFFLKYLLAPLLAMVMVFVMGALKSIRQQLSMKRIIVFALLVGLFLGLPSLFGYLKNEYVWGGLVLTVTSYLILGFFYLWALRVVISKKNDDMSIELLITVLSGIIGMWIYYLVFNWISGGLEYTPWAMTAVCWFMIPYFVFRSFKYFRNIQPAIYDLWRINHSGFNRNYWDNLDTFKALTVKVKLKRKIGDFDYTTLSVRLAEGIALGDWFDWLVEDQNRRFPQAQIEINMEGAESGWIFYTSRWFRYPLFIRMLDPRCTATENKIKKNQVIYIKRVKSINQIQHEED
;
A
#
# COMPACT_ATOMS: atom_id res chain seq x y z
N MET A 1 -19.74 37.13 11.83
CA MET A 1 -19.27 35.90 11.15
C MET A 1 -20.40 34.91 10.85
N LYS A 2 -21.29 34.56 11.79
CA LYS A 2 -22.48 33.70 11.56
C LYS A 2 -23.34 34.06 10.32
N PRO A 3 -23.73 35.33 10.06
CA PRO A 3 -24.55 35.66 8.89
C PRO A 3 -23.78 35.53 7.56
N LEU A 4 -22.46 35.73 7.57
CA LEU A 4 -21.61 35.65 6.39
C LEU A 4 -21.39 34.19 5.94
N ILE A 5 -21.25 33.27 6.90
CA ILE A 5 -21.18 31.82 6.65
C ILE A 5 -22.53 31.31 6.14
N PHE A 6 -23.65 31.76 6.74
CA PHE A 6 -24.99 31.39 6.28
C PHE A 6 -25.28 31.91 4.87
N PHE A 7 -24.84 33.13 4.56
CA PHE A 7 -24.91 33.70 3.23
C PHE A 7 -24.03 32.92 2.24
N PHE A 8 -22.81 32.55 2.63
CA PHE A 8 -21.89 31.77 1.80
C PHE A 8 -22.48 30.39 1.48
N LEU A 9 -22.96 29.64 2.46
CA LEU A 9 -23.54 28.30 2.26
C LEU A 9 -24.85 28.33 1.47
N LYS A 10 -25.69 29.35 1.68
CA LYS A 10 -27.01 29.43 1.05
C LYS A 10 -26.98 30.05 -0.34
N TYR A 11 -26.14 31.05 -0.57
CA TYR A 11 -26.15 31.86 -1.79
C TYR A 11 -24.84 31.83 -2.59
N LEU A 12 -23.68 31.61 -1.96
CA LEU A 12 -22.38 31.63 -2.66
C LEU A 12 -21.87 30.23 -3.06
N LEU A 13 -22.32 29.19 -2.35
CA LEU A 13 -21.97 27.80 -2.66
C LEU A 13 -22.53 27.37 -4.02
N ALA A 14 -23.75 27.79 -4.37
CA ALA A 14 -24.38 27.50 -5.66
C ALA A 14 -23.62 28.08 -6.87
N PRO A 15 -23.20 29.37 -6.89
CA PRO A 15 -22.38 29.91 -7.98
C PRO A 15 -20.94 29.35 -7.97
N LEU A 16 -20.39 28.98 -6.82
CA LEU A 16 -19.10 28.29 -6.75
C LEU A 16 -19.18 26.87 -7.32
N LEU A 17 -20.27 26.16 -7.02
CA LEU A 17 -20.63 24.88 -7.63
C LEU A 17 -20.85 25.00 -9.14
N ALA A 18 -21.51 26.07 -9.59
CA ALA A 18 -21.68 26.36 -11.01
C ALA A 18 -20.33 26.64 -11.68
N MET A 19 -19.42 27.37 -11.03
CA MET A 19 -18.06 27.61 -11.53
C MET A 19 -17.24 26.31 -11.59
N VAL A 20 -17.34 25.44 -10.58
CA VAL A 20 -16.74 24.09 -10.61
C VAL A 20 -17.34 23.26 -11.73
N MET A 21 -18.67 23.29 -11.92
CA MET A 21 -19.35 22.60 -13.02
C MET A 21 -18.90 23.12 -14.39
N VAL A 22 -18.71 24.43 -14.57
CA VAL A 22 -18.20 25.04 -15.81
C VAL A 22 -16.74 24.65 -16.04
N PHE A 23 -15.91 24.65 -15.00
CA PHE A 23 -14.53 24.18 -15.06
C PHE A 23 -14.44 22.69 -15.42
N VAL A 24 -15.31 21.88 -14.81
CA VAL A 24 -15.51 20.46 -15.12
C VAL A 24 -15.98 20.27 -16.57
N MET A 25 -16.90 21.09 -17.07
CA MET A 25 -17.31 21.07 -18.48
C MET A 25 -16.15 21.43 -19.42
N GLY A 26 -15.27 22.34 -19.01
CA GLY A 26 -14.04 22.69 -19.72
C GLY A 26 -13.02 21.55 -19.76
N ALA A 27 -12.77 20.90 -18.62
CA ALA A 27 -11.88 19.75 -18.50
C ALA A 27 -12.44 18.49 -19.22
N LEU A 28 -13.75 18.29 -19.18
CA LEU A 28 -14.45 17.18 -19.85
C LEU A 28 -14.59 17.39 -21.37
N LYS A 29 -14.33 18.59 -21.90
CA LYS A 29 -14.36 18.86 -23.35
C LYS A 29 -13.28 18.06 -24.09
N SER A 30 -12.19 17.66 -23.41
CA SER A 30 -11.17 16.76 -23.98
C SER A 30 -11.59 15.28 -23.98
N ILE A 31 -12.61 14.90 -23.19
CA ILE A 31 -13.10 13.51 -22.99
C ILE A 31 -14.33 13.24 -23.88
N ARG A 32 -14.36 13.84 -25.08
CA ARG A 32 -15.55 13.91 -25.94
C ARG A 32 -15.98 12.57 -26.55
N GLN A 33 -15.26 11.48 -26.32
CA GLN A 33 -15.29 10.33 -27.24
C GLN A 33 -15.85 9.00 -26.72
N GLN A 34 -16.12 8.77 -25.43
CA GLN A 34 -16.45 7.38 -25.02
C GLN A 34 -17.56 7.14 -23.99
N LEU A 35 -18.20 8.17 -23.42
CA LEU A 35 -19.35 7.98 -22.52
C LEU A 35 -20.44 9.02 -22.82
N SER A 36 -21.70 8.59 -22.88
CA SER A 36 -22.82 9.52 -23.02
C SER A 36 -22.92 10.36 -21.75
N MET A 37 -22.34 11.58 -21.76
CA MET A 37 -22.26 12.53 -20.64
C MET A 37 -23.54 12.65 -19.80
N LYS A 38 -24.70 12.50 -20.45
CA LYS A 38 -26.02 12.45 -19.79
C LYS A 38 -26.11 11.38 -18.69
N ARG A 39 -25.59 10.17 -18.93
CA ARG A 39 -25.62 9.07 -17.95
C ARG A 39 -24.79 9.37 -16.71
N ILE A 40 -23.63 10.00 -16.88
CA ILE A 40 -22.74 10.36 -15.76
C ILE A 40 -23.37 11.46 -14.90
N ILE A 41 -23.94 12.49 -15.52
CA ILE A 41 -24.60 13.58 -14.80
C ILE A 41 -25.81 13.05 -14.02
N VAL A 42 -26.66 12.23 -14.65
CA VAL A 42 -27.82 11.61 -13.99
C VAL A 42 -27.37 10.70 -12.84
N PHE A 43 -26.30 9.92 -13.04
CA PHE A 43 -25.72 9.09 -11.98
C PHE A 43 -25.23 9.92 -10.79
N ALA A 44 -24.45 10.98 -11.01
CA ALA A 44 -23.94 11.82 -9.94
C ALA A 44 -25.05 12.52 -9.15
N LEU A 45 -26.12 12.97 -9.83
CA LEU A 45 -27.31 13.55 -9.19
C LEU A 45 -28.06 12.51 -8.35
N LEU A 46 -28.29 11.31 -8.88
CA LEU A 46 -28.95 10.23 -8.14
C LEU A 46 -28.13 9.83 -6.91
N VAL A 47 -26.83 9.62 -7.06
CA VAL A 47 -25.94 9.30 -5.94
C VAL A 47 -25.96 10.43 -4.90
N GLY A 48 -25.85 11.68 -5.33
CA GLY A 48 -25.94 12.84 -4.44
C GLY A 48 -27.24 12.85 -3.63
N LEU A 49 -28.38 12.50 -4.26
CA LEU A 49 -29.66 12.38 -3.58
C LEU A 49 -29.65 11.26 -2.51
N PHE A 50 -29.12 10.09 -2.83
CA PHE A 50 -29.00 8.98 -1.87
C PHE A 50 -28.03 9.30 -0.72
N LEU A 51 -26.93 10.01 -1.00
CA LEU A 51 -26.00 10.50 0.02
C LEU A 51 -26.66 11.51 0.96
N GLY A 52 -27.76 12.14 0.56
CA GLY A 52 -28.57 12.98 1.43
C GLY A 52 -29.38 12.20 2.48
N LEU A 53 -29.67 10.90 2.30
CA LEU A 53 -30.58 10.16 3.19
C LEU A 53 -30.16 10.13 4.67
N PRO A 54 -28.88 9.96 5.03
CA PRO A 54 -28.46 9.99 6.43
C PRO A 54 -28.73 11.34 7.13
N SER A 55 -29.03 12.42 6.40
CA SER A 55 -29.43 13.70 6.99
C SER A 55 -30.72 13.63 7.81
N LEU A 56 -31.56 12.62 7.58
CA LEU A 56 -32.78 12.37 8.35
C LEU A 56 -32.49 12.09 9.83
N PHE A 57 -31.28 11.62 10.17
CA PHE A 57 -30.84 11.49 11.57
C PHE A 57 -30.75 12.83 12.31
N GLY A 58 -30.88 13.96 11.60
CA GLY A 58 -31.09 15.28 12.20
C GLY A 58 -32.33 15.39 13.08
N TYR A 59 -33.28 14.45 13.00
CA TYR A 59 -34.44 14.38 13.91
C TYR A 59 -34.04 14.21 15.38
N LEU A 60 -32.88 13.58 15.63
CA LEU A 60 -32.33 13.38 16.97
C LEU A 60 -31.90 14.69 17.64
N LYS A 61 -31.82 15.80 16.88
CA LYS A 61 -31.36 17.13 17.35
C LYS A 61 -30.11 16.96 18.22
N ASN A 62 -30.10 17.50 19.45
CA ASN A 62 -28.92 17.46 20.33
C ASN A 62 -28.40 16.04 20.64
N GLU A 63 -29.23 15.00 20.59
CA GLU A 63 -28.79 13.61 20.78
C GLU A 63 -28.02 13.06 19.57
N TYR A 64 -28.05 13.75 18.44
CA TYR A 64 -27.28 13.43 17.25
C TYR A 64 -25.78 13.30 17.55
N VAL A 65 -25.25 14.13 18.45
CA VAL A 65 -23.81 14.14 18.76
C VAL A 65 -23.36 12.82 19.42
N TRP A 66 -24.22 12.21 20.23
CA TRP A 66 -23.89 11.00 21.00
C TRP A 66 -24.10 9.72 20.20
N GLY A 67 -25.27 9.56 19.57
CA GLY A 67 -25.62 8.35 18.81
C GLY A 67 -25.79 8.57 17.32
N GLY A 68 -26.36 9.71 16.91
CA GLY A 68 -26.66 10.01 15.51
C GLY A 68 -25.42 10.08 14.62
N LEU A 69 -24.28 10.54 15.13
CA LEU A 69 -23.03 10.63 14.40
C LEU A 69 -22.47 9.24 14.07
N VAL A 70 -22.50 8.31 15.02
CA VAL A 70 -22.05 6.93 14.80
C VAL A 70 -22.95 6.25 13.75
N LEU A 71 -24.26 6.49 13.83
CA LEU A 71 -25.22 5.99 12.83
C LEU A 71 -24.99 6.60 11.45
N THR A 72 -24.75 7.92 11.33
CA THR A 72 -24.47 8.55 10.04
C THR A 72 -23.19 8.02 9.44
N VAL A 73 -22.09 7.94 10.19
CA VAL A 73 -20.82 7.40 9.69
C VAL A 73 -20.97 5.95 9.23
N THR A 74 -21.64 5.12 10.02
CA THR A 74 -21.89 3.71 9.66
C THR A 74 -22.73 3.61 8.37
N SER A 75 -23.76 4.44 8.25
CA SER A 75 -24.58 4.49 7.03
C SER A 75 -23.79 4.94 5.80
N TYR A 76 -22.85 5.89 5.95
CA TYR A 76 -21.99 6.32 4.84
C TYR A 76 -20.99 5.25 4.41
N LEU A 77 -20.46 4.46 5.34
CA LEU A 77 -19.61 3.31 4.96
C LEU A 77 -20.39 2.29 4.13
N ILE A 78 -21.63 1.96 4.54
CA ILE A 78 -22.52 1.06 3.79
C ILE A 78 -22.85 1.65 2.42
N LEU A 79 -23.28 2.92 2.36
CA LEU A 79 -23.56 3.63 1.11
C LEU A 79 -22.31 3.73 0.21
N GLY A 80 -21.11 3.83 0.78
CA GLY A 80 -19.85 3.83 0.05
C GLY A 80 -19.60 2.50 -0.69
N PHE A 81 -19.98 1.36 -0.10
CA PHE A 81 -19.92 0.07 -0.80
C PHE A 81 -20.94 -0.01 -1.94
N PHE A 82 -22.18 0.45 -1.73
CA PHE A 82 -23.19 0.53 -2.79
C PHE A 82 -22.77 1.48 -3.91
N TYR A 83 -22.18 2.62 -3.56
CA TYR A 83 -21.62 3.58 -4.51
C TYR A 83 -20.54 2.92 -5.37
N LEU A 84 -19.56 2.25 -4.75
CA LEU A 84 -18.50 1.55 -5.47
C LEU A 84 -19.05 0.46 -6.40
N TRP A 85 -20.07 -0.27 -5.96
CA TRP A 85 -20.75 -1.26 -6.80
C TRP A 85 -21.43 -0.59 -8.01
N ALA A 86 -22.23 0.45 -7.78
CA ALA A 86 -22.95 1.16 -8.83
C ALA A 86 -22.00 1.86 -9.82
N LEU A 87 -20.92 2.47 -9.32
CA LEU A 87 -19.88 3.10 -10.13
C LEU A 87 -19.27 2.10 -11.12
N ARG A 88 -18.98 0.87 -10.68
CA ARG A 88 -18.44 -0.19 -11.55
C ARG A 88 -19.44 -0.76 -12.55
N VAL A 89 -20.74 -0.67 -12.27
CA VAL A 89 -21.78 -1.06 -13.23
C VAL A 89 -21.92 0.00 -14.33
N VAL A 90 -21.82 1.28 -13.96
CA VAL A 90 -21.97 2.41 -14.88
C VAL A 90 -20.72 2.62 -15.74
N ILE A 91 -19.53 2.45 -15.15
CA ILE A 91 -18.25 2.59 -15.85
C ILE A 91 -17.80 1.23 -16.35
N SER A 92 -17.84 1.04 -17.66
CA SER A 92 -17.36 -0.18 -18.30
C SER A 92 -15.87 -0.42 -17.98
N LYS A 93 -15.48 -1.69 -17.79
CA LYS A 93 -14.08 -2.10 -17.55
C LYS A 93 -13.07 -1.56 -18.56
N LYS A 94 -13.51 -1.18 -19.76
CA LYS A 94 -12.67 -0.64 -20.84
C LYS A 94 -12.26 0.83 -20.61
N ASN A 95 -13.01 1.59 -19.81
CA ASN A 95 -12.81 3.02 -19.54
C ASN A 95 -12.40 3.26 -18.08
N ASP A 96 -11.40 2.52 -17.60
CA ASP A 96 -10.90 2.54 -16.23
C ASP A 96 -10.02 3.77 -15.91
N ASP A 97 -10.50 4.97 -16.27
CA ASP A 97 -9.79 6.22 -16.03
C ASP A 97 -10.00 6.71 -14.60
N MET A 98 -8.94 6.66 -13.79
CA MET A 98 -8.94 7.13 -12.41
C MET A 98 -9.43 8.57 -12.27
N SER A 99 -9.02 9.45 -13.19
CA SER A 99 -9.36 10.88 -13.14
C SER A 99 -10.86 11.11 -13.30
N ILE A 100 -11.52 10.33 -14.16
CA ILE A 100 -12.97 10.45 -14.40
C ILE A 100 -13.74 9.93 -13.18
N GLU A 101 -13.35 8.77 -12.65
CA GLU A 101 -13.97 8.22 -11.44
C GLU A 101 -13.81 9.13 -10.21
N LEU A 102 -12.62 9.70 -10.02
CA LEU A 102 -12.36 10.62 -8.94
C LEU A 102 -13.23 11.88 -9.09
N LEU A 103 -13.33 12.42 -10.30
CA LEU A 103 -14.17 13.59 -10.60
C LEU A 103 -15.65 13.30 -10.29
N ILE A 104 -16.18 12.16 -10.72
CA ILE A 104 -17.57 11.75 -10.43
C ILE A 104 -17.78 11.59 -8.93
N THR A 105 -16.83 10.99 -8.22
CA THR A 105 -16.88 10.79 -6.76
C THR A 105 -16.92 12.12 -6.03
N VAL A 106 -16.06 13.07 -6.40
CA VAL A 106 -16.03 14.41 -5.80
C VAL A 106 -17.33 15.16 -6.09
N LEU A 107 -17.81 15.17 -7.34
CA LEU A 107 -19.07 15.84 -7.70
C LEU A 107 -20.26 15.29 -6.92
N SER A 108 -20.39 13.96 -6.88
CA SER A 108 -21.48 13.30 -6.13
C SER A 108 -21.41 13.64 -4.65
N GLY A 109 -20.18 13.71 -4.09
CA GLY A 109 -19.96 14.11 -2.71
C GLY A 109 -20.35 15.55 -2.42
N ILE A 110 -20.03 16.51 -3.29
CA ILE A 110 -20.42 17.91 -3.09
C ILE A 110 -21.94 18.07 -3.18
N ILE A 111 -22.60 17.44 -4.16
CA ILE A 111 -24.07 17.43 -4.27
C ILE A 111 -24.68 16.81 -3.01
N GLY A 112 -24.15 15.68 -2.55
CA GLY A 112 -24.58 15.00 -1.33
C GLY A 112 -24.42 15.86 -0.07
N MET A 113 -23.28 16.54 0.10
CA MET A 113 -23.06 17.49 1.20
C MET A 113 -24.07 18.63 1.20
N TRP A 114 -24.39 19.15 0.02
CA TRP A 114 -25.34 20.24 -0.10
C TRP A 114 -26.76 19.81 0.25
N ILE A 115 -27.22 18.67 -0.28
CA ILE A 115 -28.53 18.09 0.07
C ILE A 115 -28.57 17.77 1.56
N TYR A 116 -27.50 17.18 2.11
CA TYR A 116 -27.40 16.87 3.53
C TYR A 116 -27.55 18.13 4.37
N TYR A 117 -26.84 19.22 4.04
CA TYR A 117 -26.93 20.48 4.77
C TYR A 117 -28.36 21.01 4.77
N LEU A 118 -29.02 21.06 3.60
CA LEU A 118 -30.38 21.58 3.48
C LEU A 118 -31.39 20.77 4.31
N VAL A 119 -31.38 19.45 4.16
CA VAL A 119 -32.33 18.56 4.83
C VAL A 119 -32.04 18.49 6.33
N PHE A 120 -30.78 18.35 6.74
CA PHE A 120 -30.40 18.30 8.14
C PHE A 120 -30.72 19.61 8.86
N ASN A 121 -30.41 20.77 8.25
CA ASN A 121 -30.71 22.07 8.84
C ASN A 121 -32.23 22.28 9.02
N TRP A 122 -33.01 21.83 8.04
CA TRP A 122 -34.47 21.90 8.09
C TRP A 122 -35.06 21.03 9.20
N ILE A 123 -34.63 19.76 9.29
CA ILE A 123 -35.17 18.80 10.28
C ILE A 123 -34.70 19.10 11.70
N SER A 124 -33.44 19.50 11.87
CA SER A 124 -32.86 19.76 13.18
C SER A 124 -33.33 21.08 13.81
N GLY A 125 -33.98 21.96 13.03
CA GLY A 125 -34.42 23.27 13.49
C GLY A 125 -33.31 24.32 13.52
N GLY A 126 -32.28 24.19 12.67
CA GLY A 126 -31.23 25.20 12.52
C GLY A 126 -30.08 25.10 13.52
N LEU A 127 -29.68 23.89 13.91
CA LEU A 127 -28.60 23.70 14.89
C LEU A 127 -27.25 24.18 14.38
N GLU A 128 -26.46 24.80 15.27
CA GLU A 128 -25.18 25.44 14.91
C GLU A 128 -24.14 24.45 14.36
N TYR A 129 -24.24 23.17 14.73
CA TYR A 129 -23.30 22.15 14.28
C TYR A 129 -23.65 21.52 12.92
N THR A 130 -24.73 21.96 12.27
CA THR A 130 -25.14 21.45 10.95
C THR A 130 -24.03 21.50 9.89
N PRO A 131 -23.22 22.58 9.78
CA PRO A 131 -22.08 22.63 8.86
C PRO A 131 -20.99 21.60 9.18
N TRP A 132 -20.86 21.18 10.44
CA TRP A 132 -19.92 20.13 10.83
C TRP A 132 -20.47 18.74 10.50
N ALA A 133 -21.77 18.53 10.74
CA ALA A 133 -22.45 17.28 10.45
C ALA A 133 -22.40 16.91 8.94
N MET A 134 -22.46 17.90 8.03
CA MET A 134 -22.39 17.62 6.58
C MET A 134 -21.04 17.03 6.14
N THR A 135 -19.96 17.29 6.88
CA THR A 135 -18.64 16.72 6.55
C THR A 135 -18.59 15.19 6.72
N ALA A 136 -19.55 14.62 7.46
CA ALA A 136 -19.70 13.17 7.59
C ALA A 136 -19.96 12.48 6.24
N VAL A 137 -20.50 13.20 5.24
CA VAL A 137 -20.66 12.67 3.88
C VAL A 137 -19.32 12.13 3.35
N CYS A 138 -18.19 12.77 3.61
CA CYS A 138 -16.87 12.34 3.11
C CYS A 138 -16.55 10.86 3.39
N TRP A 139 -17.13 10.26 4.43
CA TRP A 139 -16.92 8.86 4.78
C TRP A 139 -17.39 7.87 3.70
N PHE A 140 -18.31 8.25 2.81
CA PHE A 140 -18.71 7.37 1.68
C PHE A 140 -17.55 7.11 0.71
N MET A 141 -16.53 7.99 0.66
CA MET A 141 -15.40 7.85 -0.24
C MET A 141 -14.40 6.77 0.21
N ILE A 142 -14.45 6.34 1.48
CA ILE A 142 -13.48 5.40 2.04
C ILE A 142 -13.46 4.07 1.28
N PRO A 143 -14.58 3.37 1.05
CA PRO A 143 -14.58 2.13 0.27
C PRO A 143 -13.98 2.28 -1.14
N TYR A 144 -14.24 3.42 -1.79
CA TYR A 144 -13.66 3.72 -3.10
C TYR A 144 -12.14 3.85 -3.05
N PHE A 145 -11.61 4.65 -2.11
CA PHE A 145 -10.17 4.83 -1.96
C PHE A 145 -9.47 3.52 -1.58
N VAL A 146 -10.03 2.73 -0.67
CA VAL A 146 -9.49 1.42 -0.29
C VAL A 146 -9.41 0.49 -1.51
N PHE A 147 -10.47 0.41 -2.31
CA PHE A 147 -10.47 -0.41 -3.53
C PHE A 147 -9.42 0.04 -4.55
N ARG A 148 -9.31 1.36 -4.79
CA ARG A 148 -8.32 1.91 -5.72
C ARG A 148 -6.89 1.68 -5.20
N SER A 149 -6.62 1.94 -3.93
CA SER A 149 -5.32 1.67 -3.30
C SER A 149 -4.93 0.19 -3.42
N PHE A 150 -5.86 -0.73 -3.20
CA PHE A 150 -5.59 -2.16 -3.38
C PHE A 150 -5.26 -2.53 -4.83
N LYS A 151 -5.92 -1.90 -5.82
CA LYS A 151 -5.61 -2.08 -7.23
C LYS A 151 -4.21 -1.59 -7.59
N TYR A 152 -3.82 -0.40 -7.10
CA TYR A 152 -2.46 0.11 -7.30
C TYR A 152 -1.42 -0.76 -6.62
N PHE A 153 -1.69 -1.19 -5.38
CA PHE A 153 -0.80 -2.08 -4.66
C PHE A 153 -0.51 -3.37 -5.44
N ARG A 154 -1.52 -3.97 -6.06
CA ARG A 154 -1.33 -5.16 -6.92
C ARG A 154 -0.54 -4.91 -8.20
N ASN A 155 -0.49 -3.67 -8.67
CA ASN A 155 0.27 -3.29 -9.87
C ASN A 155 1.73 -2.92 -9.56
N ILE A 156 2.11 -2.82 -8.27
CA ILE A 156 3.50 -2.60 -7.89
C ILE A 156 4.26 -3.88 -8.25
N GLN A 157 5.18 -3.78 -9.22
CA GLN A 157 6.07 -4.88 -9.56
C GLN A 157 6.92 -5.26 -8.33
N PRO A 158 7.15 -6.55 -8.08
CA PRO A 158 8.08 -6.95 -7.04
C PRO A 158 9.46 -6.35 -7.34
N ALA A 159 10.15 -5.85 -6.32
CA ALA A 159 11.48 -5.32 -6.52
C ALA A 159 12.43 -6.43 -7.00
N ILE A 160 13.17 -6.15 -8.07
CA ILE A 160 14.21 -7.04 -8.59
C ILE A 160 15.47 -6.77 -7.76
N TYR A 161 15.97 -7.79 -7.06
CA TYR A 161 17.15 -7.67 -6.23
C TYR A 161 18.40 -8.20 -6.93
N ASP A 162 19.56 -7.65 -6.60
CA ASP A 162 20.82 -8.20 -7.07
C ASP A 162 21.04 -9.59 -6.47
N LEU A 163 21.12 -10.58 -7.36
CA LEU A 163 21.32 -11.97 -7.00
C LEU A 163 22.81 -12.23 -6.78
N TRP A 164 23.16 -12.78 -5.61
CA TRP A 164 24.51 -13.28 -5.37
C TRP A 164 24.67 -14.68 -5.93
N ARG A 165 25.78 -14.92 -6.64
CA ARG A 165 26.13 -16.21 -7.22
C ARG A 165 27.43 -16.69 -6.61
N ILE A 166 27.41 -17.91 -6.08
CA ILE A 166 28.57 -18.52 -5.43
C ILE A 166 29.70 -18.67 -6.48
N ASN A 167 30.94 -18.34 -6.09
CA ASN A 167 32.15 -18.34 -6.94
C ASN A 167 32.24 -17.22 -7.99
N HIS A 168 31.40 -16.18 -7.92
CA HIS A 168 31.48 -15.06 -8.89
C HIS A 168 32.53 -14.01 -8.49
N SER A 169 33.05 -14.05 -7.26
CA SER A 169 34.10 -13.16 -6.79
C SER A 169 35.47 -13.84 -6.87
N GLY A 170 36.46 -13.10 -7.38
CA GLY A 170 37.88 -13.54 -7.38
C GLY A 170 38.54 -13.45 -6.00
N PHE A 171 37.78 -13.62 -4.91
CA PHE A 171 38.26 -13.35 -3.56
C PHE A 171 39.22 -14.45 -3.08
N ASN A 172 40.43 -14.05 -2.65
CA ASN A 172 41.48 -14.97 -2.24
C ASN A 172 41.29 -15.43 -0.78
N ARG A 173 41.14 -16.74 -0.57
CA ARG A 173 40.95 -17.36 0.76
C ARG A 173 42.05 -17.07 1.77
N ASN A 174 43.29 -16.91 1.31
CA ASN A 174 44.44 -16.67 2.20
C ASN A 174 44.34 -15.33 2.94
N TYR A 175 43.40 -14.46 2.55
CA TYR A 175 43.10 -13.23 3.25
C TYR A 175 42.40 -13.47 4.60
N TRP A 176 41.62 -14.55 4.75
CA TRP A 176 40.88 -14.89 5.98
C TRP A 176 41.77 -15.21 7.18
N ASP A 177 42.89 -15.88 6.94
CA ASP A 177 43.84 -16.22 8.02
C ASP A 177 44.51 -14.97 8.60
N ASN A 178 44.49 -13.86 7.86
CA ASN A 178 45.06 -12.57 8.25
C ASN A 178 44.02 -11.56 8.77
N LEU A 179 42.74 -11.93 8.79
CA LEU A 179 41.66 -11.05 9.22
C LEU A 179 41.53 -11.01 10.75
N ASP A 180 41.40 -9.79 11.26
CA ASP A 180 41.22 -9.54 12.68
C ASP A 180 39.88 -10.11 13.18
N THR A 181 39.96 -11.27 13.82
CA THR A 181 38.80 -11.98 14.37
C THR A 181 38.22 -11.25 15.59
N PHE A 182 38.95 -10.31 16.21
CA PHE A 182 38.50 -9.60 17.41
C PHE A 182 37.32 -8.66 17.14
N LYS A 183 37.19 -8.14 15.91
CA LYS A 183 36.06 -7.27 15.51
C LYS A 183 34.88 -8.01 14.89
N ALA A 184 34.90 -9.35 14.88
CA ALA A 184 33.85 -10.13 14.24
C ALA A 184 32.49 -9.98 14.96
N LEU A 185 31.45 -9.64 14.20
CA LEU A 185 30.08 -9.54 14.67
C LEU A 185 29.42 -10.91 14.70
N THR A 186 28.85 -11.32 15.83
CA THR A 186 28.03 -12.54 15.87
C THR A 186 26.66 -12.26 15.26
N VAL A 187 26.25 -13.03 14.24
CA VAL A 187 24.96 -12.91 13.55
C VAL A 187 24.25 -14.27 13.52
N LYS A 188 22.92 -14.25 13.42
CA LYS A 188 22.11 -15.46 13.26
C LYS A 188 21.64 -15.56 11.82
N VAL A 189 22.07 -16.60 11.11
CA VAL A 189 21.67 -16.85 9.74
C VAL A 189 20.54 -17.85 9.72
N LYS A 190 19.48 -17.55 8.95
CA LYS A 190 18.38 -18.46 8.66
C LYS A 190 18.35 -18.79 7.18
N LEU A 191 18.56 -20.06 6.85
CA LEU A 191 18.57 -20.57 5.48
C LEU A 191 17.94 -21.97 5.41
N LYS A 192 17.34 -22.30 4.27
CA LYS A 192 16.92 -23.68 3.92
C LYS A 192 18.12 -24.41 3.32
N ARG A 193 18.39 -25.66 3.76
CA ARG A 193 19.59 -26.40 3.32
C ARG A 193 19.34 -27.07 1.98
N LYS A 194 18.15 -27.62 1.79
CA LYS A 194 17.71 -28.28 0.56
C LYS A 194 16.49 -27.62 -0.06
N ILE A 195 16.29 -27.87 -1.34
CA ILE A 195 15.03 -27.56 -2.03
C ILE A 195 13.94 -28.46 -1.41
N GLY A 196 12.79 -27.91 -1.06
CA GLY A 196 11.69 -28.62 -0.39
C GLY A 196 11.73 -28.61 1.15
N ASP A 197 12.74 -28.00 1.79
CA ASP A 197 12.76 -27.85 3.25
C ASP A 197 11.66 -26.87 3.70
N PHE A 198 10.75 -27.33 4.58
CA PHE A 198 9.71 -26.48 5.16
C PHE A 198 10.26 -25.50 6.20
N ASP A 199 11.28 -25.91 6.96
CA ASP A 199 11.82 -25.14 8.09
C ASP A 199 13.19 -24.50 7.81
N TYR A 200 13.40 -23.31 8.39
CA TYR A 200 14.69 -22.63 8.33
C TYR A 200 15.68 -23.23 9.33
N THR A 201 16.87 -23.62 8.84
CA THR A 201 18.01 -23.90 9.71
C THR A 201 18.58 -22.59 10.24
N THR A 202 18.74 -22.49 11.56
CA THR A 202 19.36 -21.32 12.21
C THR A 202 20.82 -21.62 12.56
N LEU A 203 21.76 -20.86 12.00
CA LEU A 203 23.19 -20.96 12.26
C LEU A 203 23.67 -19.69 12.98
N SER A 204 24.39 -19.84 14.08
CA SER A 204 25.02 -18.71 14.78
C SER A 204 26.48 -18.62 14.35
N VAL A 205 26.81 -17.58 13.58
CA VAL A 205 28.10 -17.47 12.90
C VAL A 205 28.73 -16.09 13.11
N ARG A 206 30.05 -16.03 12.95
CA ARG A 206 30.82 -14.80 13.07
C ARG A 206 30.99 -14.20 11.68
N LEU A 207 30.61 -12.93 11.56
CA LEU A 207 30.77 -12.10 10.37
C LEU A 207 31.97 -11.19 10.62
N ALA A 208 33.09 -11.47 9.94
CA ALA A 208 34.29 -10.64 10.04
C ALA A 208 34.07 -9.26 9.42
N GLU A 209 34.70 -8.24 9.98
CA GLU A 209 34.62 -6.87 9.47
C GLU A 209 35.58 -6.68 8.29
N GLY A 210 35.18 -5.91 7.27
CA GLY A 210 36.01 -5.61 6.09
C GLY A 210 35.80 -6.51 4.88
N ILE A 211 34.90 -7.49 4.95
CA ILE A 211 34.59 -8.42 3.86
C ILE A 211 33.18 -8.17 3.35
N ALA A 212 32.99 -8.27 2.04
CA ALA A 212 31.68 -8.21 1.41
C ALA A 212 30.78 -9.37 1.90
N LEU A 213 29.49 -9.11 2.08
CA LEU A 213 28.55 -10.08 2.61
C LEU A 213 28.45 -11.36 1.74
N GLY A 214 28.56 -11.22 0.42
CA GLY A 214 28.55 -12.32 -0.53
C GLY A 214 29.77 -13.24 -0.38
N ASP A 215 30.97 -12.67 -0.31
CA ASP A 215 32.22 -13.45 -0.15
C ASP A 215 32.24 -14.22 1.17
N TRP A 216 31.73 -13.59 2.24
CA TRP A 216 31.54 -14.26 3.52
C TRP A 216 30.53 -15.42 3.44
N PHE A 217 29.48 -15.28 2.64
CA PHE A 217 28.49 -16.34 2.46
C PHE A 217 29.08 -17.55 1.73
N ASP A 218 29.90 -17.34 0.69
CA ASP A 218 30.58 -18.42 -0.02
C ASP A 218 31.47 -19.24 0.93
N TRP A 219 32.23 -18.54 1.78
CA TRP A 219 33.03 -19.18 2.83
C TRP A 219 32.17 -19.92 3.87
N LEU A 220 31.08 -19.29 4.33
CA LEU A 220 30.15 -19.88 5.30
C LEU A 220 29.61 -21.22 4.79
N VAL A 221 29.17 -21.25 3.53
CA VAL A 221 28.60 -22.44 2.92
C VAL A 221 29.63 -23.57 2.84
N GLU A 222 30.86 -23.26 2.43
CA GLU A 222 31.91 -24.26 2.34
C GLU A 222 32.35 -24.79 3.72
N ASP A 223 32.55 -23.91 4.70
CA ASP A 223 32.93 -24.30 6.06
C ASP A 223 31.85 -25.20 6.69
N GLN A 224 30.57 -24.86 6.50
CA GLN A 224 29.46 -25.70 6.96
C GLN A 224 29.42 -27.05 6.24
N ASN A 225 29.59 -27.07 4.92
CA ASN A 225 29.58 -28.31 4.14
C ASN A 225 30.76 -29.23 4.48
N ARG A 226 31.91 -28.66 4.84
CA ARG A 226 33.09 -29.42 5.30
C ARG A 226 32.91 -29.96 6.73
N ARG A 227 32.37 -29.16 7.65
CA ARG A 227 32.17 -29.56 9.06
C ARG A 227 30.99 -30.50 9.25
N PHE A 228 29.95 -30.38 8.44
CA PHE A 228 28.74 -31.20 8.52
C PHE A 228 28.43 -31.84 7.16
N PRO A 229 29.21 -32.84 6.71
CA PRO A 229 28.97 -33.51 5.43
C PRO A 229 27.59 -34.18 5.31
N GLN A 230 26.98 -34.55 6.43
CA GLN A 230 25.65 -35.16 6.50
C GLN A 230 24.51 -34.13 6.29
N ALA A 231 24.80 -32.83 6.41
CA ALA A 231 23.80 -31.76 6.39
C ALA A 231 24.24 -30.58 5.50
N GLN A 232 24.64 -30.92 4.27
CA GLN A 232 25.14 -29.97 3.29
C GLN A 232 24.05 -28.98 2.83
N ILE A 233 24.49 -27.75 2.62
CA ILE A 233 23.74 -26.72 1.92
C ILE A 233 23.95 -26.94 0.43
N GLU A 234 22.87 -27.21 -0.29
CA GLU A 234 22.91 -27.39 -1.74
C GLU A 234 23.28 -26.07 -2.44
N ILE A 235 24.29 -26.11 -3.30
CA ILE A 235 24.79 -24.96 -4.05
C ILE A 235 24.38 -25.04 -5.52
N ASN A 236 24.19 -26.28 -6.02
CA ASN A 236 23.84 -26.55 -7.39
C ASN A 236 22.41 -26.12 -7.64
N MET A 237 22.27 -24.97 -8.28
CA MET A 237 20.99 -24.47 -8.78
C MET A 237 20.91 -24.78 -10.27
N GLU A 238 19.83 -25.41 -10.70
CA GLU A 238 19.57 -25.65 -12.12
C GLU A 238 19.20 -24.34 -12.82
N GLY A 239 20.12 -23.80 -13.62
CA GLY A 239 19.88 -22.69 -14.55
C GLY A 239 20.77 -21.46 -14.36
N ALA A 240 20.96 -20.68 -15.43
CA ALA A 240 21.83 -19.49 -15.45
C ALA A 240 21.22 -18.25 -14.74
N GLU A 241 20.02 -18.35 -14.17
CA GLU A 241 19.25 -17.23 -13.58
C GLU A 241 18.92 -17.40 -12.09
N SER A 242 19.51 -18.38 -11.42
CA SER A 242 19.34 -18.62 -9.98
C SER A 242 20.42 -17.93 -9.15
N GLY A 243 20.06 -17.48 -7.95
CA GLY A 243 21.01 -16.92 -7.00
C GLY A 243 20.43 -16.73 -5.61
N TRP A 244 21.21 -16.06 -4.77
CA TRP A 244 20.89 -15.85 -3.36
C TRP A 244 20.58 -14.39 -3.08
N ILE A 245 19.56 -14.15 -2.26
CA ILE A 245 19.23 -12.82 -1.71
C ILE A 245 19.42 -12.82 -0.20
N PHE A 246 19.85 -11.67 0.32
CA PHE A 246 20.08 -11.46 1.74
C PHE A 246 19.16 -10.38 2.26
N TYR A 247 18.46 -10.64 3.35
CA TYR A 247 17.61 -9.64 3.97
C TYR A 247 17.51 -9.80 5.48
N THR A 248 17.08 -8.73 6.13
CA THR A 248 16.89 -8.70 7.57
C THR A 248 15.56 -8.04 7.92
N SER A 249 14.85 -8.60 8.89
CA SER A 249 13.63 -8.00 9.42
C SER A 249 13.99 -7.20 10.66
N ARG A 250 13.63 -5.91 10.69
CA ARG A 250 13.97 -5.03 11.81
C ARG A 250 13.04 -5.21 12.99
N TRP A 251 11.73 -5.35 12.77
CA TRP A 251 10.71 -5.43 13.83
C TRP A 251 9.56 -6.42 13.59
N PHE A 252 9.12 -6.65 12.33
CA PHE A 252 8.01 -7.56 12.03
C PHE A 252 8.24 -8.34 10.73
N ARG A 253 7.62 -9.53 10.60
CA ARG A 253 7.63 -10.36 9.38
C ARG A 253 6.71 -9.80 8.27
N TYR A 254 6.49 -8.49 8.25
CA TYR A 254 5.69 -7.84 7.21
C TYR A 254 6.62 -7.35 6.08
N PRO A 255 6.26 -7.51 4.79
CA PRO A 255 7.14 -7.15 3.66
C PRO A 255 7.73 -5.74 3.71
N LEU A 256 6.97 -4.78 4.27
CA LEU A 256 7.39 -3.38 4.39
C LEU A 256 8.56 -3.14 5.37
N PHE A 257 8.84 -4.07 6.29
CA PHE A 257 9.92 -3.95 7.28
C PHE A 257 11.10 -4.87 6.99
N ILE A 258 11.14 -5.43 5.78
CA ILE A 258 12.26 -6.19 5.26
C ILE A 258 13.26 -5.22 4.68
N ARG A 259 14.49 -5.22 5.22
CA ARG A 259 15.62 -4.50 4.65
C ARG A 259 16.47 -5.50 3.89
N MET A 260 16.59 -5.29 2.59
CA MET A 260 17.54 -6.04 1.76
C MET A 260 18.96 -5.61 2.09
N LEU A 261 19.88 -6.57 2.05
CA LEU A 261 21.30 -6.35 2.28
C LEU A 261 22.01 -6.51 0.94
N ASP A 262 22.92 -5.59 0.62
CA ASP A 262 23.71 -5.66 -0.59
C ASP A 262 24.83 -6.70 -0.41
N PRO A 263 24.92 -7.74 -1.26
CA PRO A 263 25.98 -8.75 -1.19
C PRO A 263 27.38 -8.16 -1.36
N ARG A 264 27.54 -7.06 -2.09
CA ARG A 264 28.85 -6.47 -2.43
C ARG A 264 29.38 -5.56 -1.33
N CYS A 265 28.52 -5.10 -0.43
CA CYS A 265 28.88 -4.24 0.68
C CYS A 265 29.29 -5.06 1.92
N THR A 266 30.11 -4.44 2.76
CA THR A 266 30.56 -5.00 4.03
C THR A 266 29.46 -4.95 5.11
N ALA A 267 29.68 -5.60 6.24
CA ALA A 267 28.74 -5.63 7.36
C ALA A 267 28.40 -4.23 7.92
N THR A 268 29.38 -3.33 7.94
CA THR A 268 29.25 -1.95 8.45
C THR A 268 28.46 -1.08 7.49
N GLU A 269 28.74 -1.17 6.19
CA GLU A 269 28.02 -0.49 5.11
C GLU A 269 26.55 -0.92 5.04
N ASN A 270 26.30 -2.23 5.20
CA ASN A 270 24.96 -2.80 5.32
C ASN A 270 24.27 -2.49 6.67
N LYS A 271 24.95 -1.78 7.59
CA LYS A 271 24.46 -1.41 8.93
C LYS A 271 23.91 -2.63 9.68
N ILE A 272 24.64 -3.74 9.64
CA ILE A 272 24.30 -4.98 10.35
C ILE A 272 24.71 -4.84 11.82
N LYS A 273 23.82 -5.20 12.73
CA LYS A 273 24.04 -5.13 14.17
C LYS A 273 24.38 -6.49 14.76
N LYS A 274 25.02 -6.49 15.93
CA LYS A 274 25.29 -7.71 16.71
C LYS A 274 23.99 -8.46 17.02
N ASN A 275 24.04 -9.78 16.87
CA ASN A 275 22.95 -10.74 17.09
C ASN A 275 21.72 -10.52 16.17
N GLN A 276 21.88 -9.79 15.07
CA GLN A 276 20.82 -9.59 14.10
C GLN A 276 20.57 -10.87 13.30
N VAL A 277 19.30 -11.09 12.93
CA VAL A 277 18.91 -12.23 12.09
C VAL A 277 19.02 -11.83 10.61
N ILE A 278 19.82 -12.58 9.87
CA ILE A 278 19.97 -12.49 8.42
C ILE A 278 19.24 -13.70 7.82
N TYR A 279 18.28 -13.43 6.95
CA TYR A 279 17.62 -14.44 6.16
C TYR A 279 18.31 -14.53 4.81
N ILE A 280 18.57 -15.76 4.38
CA ILE A 280 19.20 -16.05 3.11
C ILE A 280 18.24 -16.94 2.34
N LYS A 281 17.85 -16.49 1.15
CA LYS A 281 16.87 -17.18 0.30
C LYS A 281 17.44 -17.48 -1.07
N ARG A 282 17.09 -18.65 -1.58
CA ARG A 282 17.32 -19.05 -2.97
C ARG A 282 16.20 -18.49 -3.84
N VAL A 283 16.57 -17.90 -4.96
CA VAL A 283 15.64 -17.24 -5.86
C VAL A 283 16.02 -17.59 -7.30
N LYS A 284 15.03 -17.98 -8.10
CA LYS A 284 15.13 -18.06 -9.56
C LYS A 284 14.56 -16.78 -10.16
N SER A 285 15.35 -16.07 -10.95
CA SER A 285 14.82 -15.10 -11.90
C SER A 285 14.20 -15.88 -13.06
N ILE A 286 12.92 -15.63 -13.34
CA ILE A 286 12.25 -16.08 -14.56
C ILE A 286 11.53 -14.85 -15.11
N ASN A 287 11.89 -14.41 -16.32
CA ASN A 287 11.27 -13.24 -16.96
C ASN A 287 11.30 -11.97 -16.08
N GLN A 288 12.43 -11.67 -15.43
CA GLN A 288 12.59 -10.53 -14.51
C GLN A 288 11.71 -10.57 -13.24
N ILE A 289 11.01 -11.68 -12.99
CA ILE A 289 10.27 -11.92 -11.77
C ILE A 289 11.08 -12.91 -10.93
N GLN A 290 11.35 -12.52 -9.69
CA GLN A 290 12.10 -13.32 -8.74
C GLN A 290 11.15 -14.24 -7.96
N HIS A 291 11.22 -15.54 -8.27
CA HIS A 291 10.46 -16.58 -7.60
C HIS A 291 11.31 -17.24 -6.52
N GLU A 292 10.74 -17.45 -5.34
CA GLU A 292 11.35 -18.32 -4.33
C GLU A 292 11.39 -19.74 -4.90
N GLU A 293 12.56 -20.38 -4.83
CA GLU A 293 12.65 -21.82 -5.08
C GLU A 293 12.14 -22.54 -3.84
N ASP A 294 10.90 -23.03 -3.92
CA ASP A 294 10.31 -23.93 -2.94
C ASP A 294 10.81 -25.36 -3.13
#